data_AF-A0A376GHS5-F1
#
_entry.id   AF-A0A376GHS5-F1
#
_cell.length_a   1.000
_cell.length_b   1.000
_cell.length_c   1.000
_cell.angle_alpha   90.00
_cell.angle_beta   90.00
_cell.angle_gamma   90.00
#
_symmetry.space_group_name_H-M   'P 1'
#
loop_
_entity.id
_entity.type
_entity.pdbx_description
1 polymer ?
#
loop_
_entity_poly.entity_id
_entity_poly.type
_entity_poly.pdbx_seq_one_letter_code
_entity_poly.pdbx_strand_id
1 'polypeptide(L)'
;MTEKEKLGIYLTSLRKDIKSSDYIDRSISQQELADKTKGLSKNTLLSIENGSANPTLDSLIILANALNQDKLNIFNISIDVKKYIKENNLDF
;
A
#
# COMPACT_ATOMS: atom_id res chain seq x y z
N MET A 1 12.97 7.10 14.80
CA MET A 1 12.22 6.52 13.67
C MET A 1 12.03 5.03 13.93
N THR A 2 10.80 4.57 14.09
CA THR A 2 10.42 3.17 14.29
C THR A 2 10.35 2.41 12.97
N GLU A 3 10.32 1.08 13.02
CA GLU A 3 10.13 0.25 11.83
C GLU A 3 8.77 0.50 11.14
N LYS A 4 7.73 0.84 11.92
CA LYS A 4 6.42 1.22 11.38
C LYS A 4 6.48 2.55 10.64
N GLU A 5 7.20 3.54 11.18
CA GLU A 5 7.41 4.83 10.50
C GLU A 5 8.21 4.65 9.21
N LYS A 6 9.25 3.80 9.20
CA LYS A 6 10.01 3.46 7.98
C LYS A 6 9.11 2.83 6.90
N LEU A 7 8.28 1.86 7.29
CA LEU A 7 7.31 1.22 6.40
C LEU A 7 6.30 2.23 5.86
N GLY A 8 5.75 3.10 6.72
CA GLY A 8 4.81 4.15 6.32
C GLY A 8 5.41 5.15 5.33
N ILE A 9 6.66 5.58 5.54
CA ILE A 9 7.39 6.44 4.60
C ILE A 9 7.58 5.76 3.25
N TYR A 10 7.98 4.48 3.25
CA TYR A 10 8.15 3.70 2.01
C TYR A 10 6.84 3.55 1.23
N LEU A 11 5.73 3.20 1.90
CA LEU A 11 4.43 3.10 1.24
C LEU A 11 3.94 4.45 0.72
N THR A 12 4.24 5.53 1.45
CA THR A 12 3.95 6.90 1.00
C THR A 12 4.72 7.26 -0.27
N SER A 13 6.00 6.87 -0.38
CA SER A 13 6.77 7.13 -1.60
C SER A 13 6.19 6.38 -2.80
N LEU A 14 5.85 5.10 -2.64
CA LEU A 14 5.20 4.31 -3.68
C LEU A 14 3.89 4.94 -4.15
N ARG A 15 3.06 5.42 -3.21
CA ARG A 15 1.80 6.11 -3.56
C ARG A 15 2.05 7.39 -4.35
N LYS A 16 3.05 8.18 -3.96
CA LYS A 16 3.34 9.46 -4.61
C LYS A 16 3.83 9.31 -6.05
N ASP A 17 4.33 8.15 -6.43
CA ASP A 17 4.74 7.85 -7.81
C ASP A 17 3.54 7.62 -8.76
N ILE A 18 2.35 7.39 -8.22
CA ILE A 18 1.14 7.13 -8.99
C ILE A 18 0.37 8.42 -9.20
N LYS A 19 -0.02 8.69 -10.45
CA LYS A 19 -0.85 9.84 -10.81
C LYS A 19 -2.29 9.68 -10.33
N SER A 20 -2.86 10.78 -9.85
CA SER A 20 -4.28 10.89 -9.50
C SER A 20 -5.14 10.76 -10.75
N SER A 21 -6.28 10.08 -10.63
CA SER A 21 -7.31 10.07 -11.68
C SER A 21 -8.18 11.33 -11.63
N ASP A 22 -8.31 11.91 -10.44
CA ASP A 22 -9.28 12.97 -10.17
C ASP A 22 -8.65 14.37 -10.35
N TYR A 23 -7.33 14.47 -10.21
CA TYR A 23 -6.61 15.73 -10.25
C TYR A 23 -5.40 15.67 -11.18
N ILE A 24 -5.41 16.51 -12.21
CA ILE A 24 -4.28 16.70 -13.14
C ILE A 24 -3.03 17.13 -12.35
N ASP A 25 -1.89 16.57 -12.72
CA ASP A 25 -0.57 16.82 -12.14
C ASP A 25 -0.39 16.51 -10.65
N ARG A 26 -1.34 15.82 -10.01
CA ARG A 26 -1.21 15.36 -8.63
C ARG A 26 -0.92 13.87 -8.55
N SER A 27 -0.31 13.46 -7.44
CA SER A 27 -0.25 12.05 -7.06
C SER A 27 -1.59 11.60 -6.48
N ILE A 28 -1.89 10.31 -6.59
CA ILE A 28 -3.11 9.71 -6.05
C ILE A 28 -3.24 10.00 -4.55
N SER A 29 -4.42 10.42 -4.11
CA SER A 29 -4.72 10.65 -2.70
C SER A 29 -4.90 9.33 -1.94
N GLN A 30 -4.89 9.40 -0.61
CA GLN A 30 -5.25 8.25 0.23
C GLN A 30 -6.70 7.80 0.00
N GLN A 31 -7.61 8.72 -0.36
CA GLN A 31 -8.99 8.37 -0.65
C GLN A 31 -9.08 7.58 -1.96
N GLU A 32 -8.51 8.12 -3.04
CA GLU A 32 -8.48 7.44 -4.33
C GLU A 32 -7.79 6.06 -4.25
N LEU A 33 -6.75 5.93 -3.42
CA LEU A 33 -6.11 4.64 -3.20
C LEU A 33 -7.01 3.68 -2.42
N ALA A 34 -7.71 4.16 -1.40
CA ALA A 34 -8.68 3.36 -0.66
C ALA A 34 -9.80 2.85 -1.59
N ASP A 35 -10.27 3.70 -2.50
CA ASP A 35 -11.32 3.35 -3.48
C ASP A 35 -10.86 2.28 -4.49
N LYS A 36 -9.54 2.09 -4.66
CA LYS A 36 -8.93 1.02 -5.48
C LYS A 36 -8.67 -0.27 -4.71
N THR A 37 -8.94 -0.31 -3.41
CA THR A 37 -8.69 -1.48 -2.55
C THR A 37 -9.97 -2.01 -1.95
N LYS A 38 -10.14 -3.32 -1.92
CA LYS A 38 -11.18 -3.95 -1.11
C LYS A 38 -10.70 -4.12 0.31
N GLY A 39 -11.37 -3.46 1.25
CA GLY A 39 -11.16 -3.64 2.69
C GLY A 39 -10.18 -2.67 3.36
N LEU A 40 -9.53 -1.76 2.64
CA LEU A 40 -8.73 -0.69 3.26
C LEU A 40 -9.45 0.65 3.16
N SER A 41 -9.70 1.27 4.31
CA SER A 41 -10.26 2.62 4.38
C SER A 41 -9.17 3.68 4.26
N LYS A 42 -9.54 4.91 3.89
CA LYS A 42 -8.65 6.08 3.96
C LYS A 42 -7.97 6.21 5.33
N ASN A 43 -8.70 5.99 6.43
CA ASN A 43 -8.16 6.08 7.79
C ASN A 43 -7.13 4.97 8.06
N THR A 44 -7.36 3.77 7.52
CA THR A 44 -6.40 2.67 7.58
C THR A 44 -5.10 3.06 6.87
N LEU A 45 -5.20 3.59 5.65
CA LEU A 45 -4.03 4.04 4.89
C LEU A 45 -3.29 5.19 5.59
N LEU A 46 -4.01 6.18 6.11
CA LEU A 46 -3.41 7.27 6.89
C LEU A 46 -2.64 6.74 8.11
N SER A 47 -3.21 5.78 8.84
CA SER A 47 -2.59 5.19 10.02
C SER A 47 -1.36 4.35 9.67
N ILE A 48 -1.38 3.67 8.52
CA ILE A 48 -0.21 2.94 7.99
C ILE A 48 0.89 3.94 7.58
N GLU A 49 0.57 4.96 6.79
CA GLU A 49 1.55 5.95 6.31
C GLU A 49 2.21 6.75 7.45
N ASN A 50 1.45 7.03 8.51
CA ASN A 50 1.97 7.71 9.71
C ASN A 50 2.74 6.75 10.66
N GLY A 51 2.77 5.45 10.38
CA GLY A 51 3.41 4.45 11.24
C GLY A 51 2.69 4.18 12.57
N SER A 52 1.43 4.59 12.71
CA SER A 52 0.62 4.34 13.92
C SER A 52 -0.12 3.00 13.88
N ALA A 53 -0.33 2.42 12.70
CA ALA A 53 -0.94 1.11 12.53
C ALA A 53 0.07 -0.05 12.61
N ASN A 54 -0.44 -1.26 12.86
CA ASN A 54 0.27 -2.52 12.68
C ASN A 54 -0.43 -3.34 11.58
N PRO A 55 -0.19 -3.03 10.28
CA PRO A 55 -0.91 -3.69 9.20
C PRO A 55 -0.53 -5.18 9.11
N THR A 56 -1.49 -6.01 8.70
CA THR A 56 -1.21 -7.40 8.33
C THR A 56 -0.44 -7.47 7.02
N LEU A 57 0.23 -8.59 6.76
CA LEU A 57 0.87 -8.81 5.47
C LEU A 57 -0.15 -8.73 4.33
N ASP A 58 -1.35 -9.30 4.49
CA ASP A 58 -2.40 -9.22 3.48
C ASP A 58 -2.80 -7.77 3.17
N SER A 59 -2.93 -6.92 4.20
CA SER A 59 -3.21 -5.50 4.02
C SER A 59 -2.11 -4.80 3.20
N LEU A 60 -0.85 -5.15 3.48
CA LEU A 60 0.29 -4.61 2.74
C LEU A 60 0.33 -5.11 1.29
N ILE A 61 -0.05 -6.36 1.04
CA ILE A 61 -0.11 -6.94 -0.31
C ILE A 61 -1.26 -6.35 -1.12
N ILE A 62 -2.44 -6.19 -0.53
CA ILE A 62 -3.59 -5.50 -1.14
C ILE A 62 -3.18 -4.09 -1.55
N LEU A 63 -2.50 -3.36 -0.64
CA LEU A 63 -2.00 -2.02 -0.92
C LEU A 63 -0.96 -2.02 -2.04
N ALA A 64 0.02 -2.93 -2.02
CA ALA A 64 1.04 -3.05 -3.05
C ALA A 64 0.43 -3.35 -4.44
N ASN A 65 -0.59 -4.21 -4.49
CA ASN A 65 -1.33 -4.51 -5.71
C ASN A 65 -2.06 -3.28 -6.25
N ALA A 66 -2.77 -2.54 -5.40
CA ALA A 66 -3.43 -1.28 -5.80
C ALA A 66 -2.44 -0.19 -6.23
N LEU A 67 -1.20 -0.27 -5.73
CA LEU A 67 -0.08 0.57 -6.14
C LEU A 67 0.66 0.06 -7.39
N ASN A 68 0.13 -0.96 -8.07
CA ASN A 68 0.73 -1.61 -9.25
C ASN A 68 2.19 -2.08 -9.04
N GLN A 69 2.49 -2.57 -7.84
CA GLN A 69 3.82 -3.12 -7.54
C GLN A 69 3.86 -4.62 -7.81
N ASP A 70 4.82 -5.07 -8.62
CA ASP A 70 5.09 -6.51 -8.79
C ASP A 70 5.78 -7.11 -7.56
N LYS A 71 6.57 -6.30 -6.84
CA LYS A 71 7.29 -6.69 -5.64
C LYS A 71 7.09 -5.68 -4.52
N LEU A 72 6.89 -6.18 -3.31
CA LEU A 72 6.85 -5.39 -2.09
C LEU A 72 8.13 -5.64 -1.28
N ASN A 73 8.91 -4.59 -1.06
CA ASN A 73 10.16 -4.69 -0.29
C ASN A 73 9.92 -4.21 1.14
N ILE A 74 9.93 -5.14 2.10
CA ILE A 74 9.77 -4.84 3.52
C ILE A 74 11.10 -5.17 4.20
N PHE A 75 11.84 -4.13 4.59
CA PHE A 75 13.18 -4.25 5.16
C PHE A 75 14.14 -5.03 4.24
N ASN A 76 14.58 -6.22 4.66
CA ASN A 76 15.48 -7.10 3.93
C ASN A 76 14.75 -8.25 3.20
N ILE A 77 13.42 -8.18 3.11
CA ILE A 77 12.59 -9.18 2.44
C ILE A 77 11.93 -8.54 1.22
N SER A 78 11.96 -9.26 0.10
CA SER A 78 11.23 -8.92 -1.11
C SER A 78 10.16 -9.98 -1.36
N ILE A 79 8.90 -9.54 -1.44
CA ILE A 79 7.74 -10.41 -1.61
C ILE A 79 7.18 -10.20 -3.01
N ASP A 80 6.99 -11.28 -3.75
CA ASP A 80 6.27 -11.26 -5.03
C ASP A 80 4.77 -11.14 -4.78
N VAL A 81 4.19 -10.01 -5.18
CA VAL A 81 2.80 -9.64 -4.88
C VAL A 81 1.84 -10.63 -5.53
N LYS A 82 2.03 -10.91 -6.82
CA LYS A 82 1.15 -11.79 -7.61
C LYS A 82 1.22 -13.24 -7.12
N LYS A 83 2.42 -13.72 -6.78
CA LYS A 83 2.62 -15.05 -6.23
C LYS A 83 1.93 -15.20 -4.87
N TYR A 84 2.11 -14.25 -3.96
CA TYR A 84 1.48 -14.28 -2.64
C TYR A 84 -0.06 -14.30 -2.75
N ILE A 85 -0.60 -13.45 -3.61
CA ILE A 85 -2.03 -13.38 -3.94
C ILE A 85 -2.57 -14.75 -4.36
N LYS A 86 -1.87 -15.41 -5.30
CA LYS A 86 -2.27 -16.71 -5.83
C LYS A 86 -2.19 -17.82 -4.79
N GLU A 87 -1.14 -17.84 -3.98
CA GLU A 87 -0.93 -18.86 -2.95
C GLU A 87 -1.96 -18.77 -1.81
N ASN A 88 -2.46 -17.57 -1.52
CA ASN A 88 -3.38 -17.31 -0.41
C ASN A 88 -4.84 -17.10 -0.84
N ASN A 89 -5.17 -17.22 -2.14
CA ASN A 89 -6.50 -17.00 -2.70
C ASN A 89 -7.14 -15.67 -2.25
N LEU A 90 -6.34 -14.58 -2.30
CA LEU A 90 -6.83 -13.25 -1.95
C LEU A 90 -7.69 -12.68 -3.09
N ASP A 91 -8.87 -12.18 -2.75
CA ASP A 91 -9.77 -11.45 -3.66
C ASP A 91 -9.64 -9.94 -3.43
N PHE A 92 -9.42 -9.17 -4.50
CA PHE A 92 -9.28 -7.71 -4.50
C PHE A 92 -10.54 -7.00 -5.01
#